data_AF-A0A1C5VUN2-F1
#
_entry.id   AF-A0A1C5VUN2-F1
#
_cell.length_a   1.000
_cell.length_b   1.000
_cell.length_c   1.000
_cell.angle_alpha   90.00
_cell.angle_beta   90.00
_cell.angle_gamma   90.00
#
_symmetry.space_group_name_H-M   'P 1'
#
loop_
_entity.id
_entity.type
_entity.pdbx_description
1 polymer ?
#
loop_
_entity_poly.entity_id
_entity_poly.type
_entity_poly.pdbx_seq_one_letter_code
_entity_poly.pdbx_strand_id
1 'polypeptide(L)'
;MGKYWFMVLLFLGVTAIGCQGDHTGEDSRAYAEDEAGSEAVNTLVSGSKYRIVTDVMELRDSVEGILLQDYWPDTMLTEEEFAERTGISESMYDCFLAEYQRSEAGVDMLILVKAKEDYVEDVETYLNDYREVLLNIYEKQPMDEAKIFASRIETIGNYVCFVQLGANISDLKDSGREEMVRRCQEENERAIDMMERKIALFED
;
A
#
# COMPACT_ATOMS: atom_id res chain seq x y z
N MET A 1 -19.10 52.09 7.21
CA MET A 1 -18.42 50.98 7.94
C MET A 1 -17.86 50.06 6.89
N GLY A 2 -16.60 49.68 6.78
CA GLY A 2 -15.34 49.89 7.49
C GLY A 2 -14.28 49.18 6.60
N LYS A 3 -13.06 49.69 6.56
CA LYS A 3 -12.06 49.47 5.49
C LYS A 3 -11.46 48.06 5.49
N TYR A 4 -11.29 47.46 4.31
CA TYR A 4 -10.45 46.28 4.08
C TYR A 4 -8.97 46.65 4.24
N TRP A 5 -8.26 45.92 5.10
CA TRP A 5 -6.81 46.00 5.23
C TRP A 5 -6.28 44.58 5.41
N PHE A 6 -5.73 43.99 4.34
CA PHE A 6 -4.87 42.81 4.45
C PHE A 6 -3.47 43.23 4.06
N MET A 7 -2.60 43.25 5.07
CA MET A 7 -1.20 43.64 4.99
C MET A 7 -0.37 42.40 4.65
N VAL A 8 0.29 42.45 3.50
CA VAL A 8 1.37 41.53 3.11
C VAL A 8 2.54 41.76 4.06
N LEU A 9 2.99 40.70 4.74
CA LEU A 9 4.25 40.71 5.49
C LEU A 9 5.21 39.69 4.88
N LEU A 10 6.18 40.26 4.19
CA LEU A 10 7.33 39.63 3.56
C LEU A 10 8.50 39.83 4.53
N PHE A 11 9.00 38.77 5.16
CA PHE A 11 10.20 38.85 5.99
C PHE A 11 11.38 38.21 5.27
N LEU A 12 12.27 39.09 4.81
CA LEU A 12 13.60 38.81 4.31
C LEU A 12 14.59 38.86 5.50
N GLY A 13 15.40 37.80 5.64
CA GLY A 13 16.84 37.83 5.94
C GLY A 13 17.34 38.28 7.31
N VAL A 14 18.18 37.43 7.94
CA VAL A 14 19.41 37.86 8.62
C VAL A 14 20.51 36.82 8.40
N THR A 15 21.62 37.26 7.81
CA THR A 15 22.92 36.59 7.74
C THR A 15 23.76 36.89 8.99
N ALA A 16 24.53 35.94 9.50
CA ALA A 16 25.76 36.23 10.24
C ALA A 16 26.80 35.09 10.11
N ILE A 17 28.01 35.52 9.78
CA ILE A 17 29.29 34.80 9.66
C ILE A 17 29.90 34.60 11.06
N GLY A 18 30.69 33.54 11.26
CA GLY A 18 31.67 33.51 12.36
C GLY A 18 32.39 32.17 12.56
N CYS A 19 33.60 32.05 12.01
CA CYS A 19 34.59 31.02 12.39
C CYS A 19 35.51 31.53 13.52
N GLN A 20 35.98 30.58 14.36
CA GLN A 20 37.37 30.40 14.83
C GLN A 20 37.78 30.76 16.29
N GLY A 21 38.44 29.76 16.93
CA GLY A 21 39.51 29.83 17.95
C GLY A 21 39.06 29.92 19.42
N ASP A 22 39.71 29.32 20.43
CA ASP A 22 40.88 28.43 20.53
C ASP A 22 40.97 27.89 21.99
N HIS A 23 41.66 26.75 22.11
CA HIS A 23 42.29 26.01 23.22
C HIS A 23 42.41 26.59 24.66
N THR A 24 42.34 25.73 25.70
CA THR A 24 43.49 25.22 26.54
C THR A 24 43.11 24.68 27.94
N GLY A 25 43.84 23.66 28.42
CA GLY A 25 44.04 23.25 29.83
C GLY A 25 43.41 21.89 30.24
N GLU A 26 44.12 20.75 30.14
CA GLU A 26 44.96 20.09 31.19
C GLU A 26 44.11 19.66 32.43
N ASP A 27 44.11 18.43 32.96
CA ASP A 27 45.18 17.44 33.09
C ASP A 27 44.65 16.03 33.51
N SER A 28 45.11 14.98 32.80
CA SER A 28 45.59 13.65 33.25
C SER A 28 44.81 12.62 34.12
N ARG A 29 44.82 11.38 33.59
CA ARG A 29 44.89 10.00 34.21
C ARG A 29 43.56 9.30 34.56
N ALA A 30 43.26 8.03 34.19
CA ALA A 30 44.06 6.95 33.63
C ALA A 30 43.21 5.74 33.14
N TYR A 31 43.75 4.96 32.18
CA TYR A 31 43.49 3.55 31.75
C TYR A 31 42.06 3.17 31.25
N ALA A 32 41.84 2.47 30.13
CA ALA A 32 42.68 1.62 29.27
C ALA A 32 42.11 1.50 27.83
N GLU A 33 43.02 1.27 26.87
CA GLU A 33 43.01 0.29 25.73
C GLU A 33 41.65 -0.12 25.11
N ASP A 34 41.45 -0.29 23.81
CA ASP A 34 42.30 -0.23 22.61
C ASP A 34 41.34 -0.14 21.40
N GLU A 35 41.82 0.44 20.31
CA GLU A 35 41.13 0.41 19.02
C GLU A 35 41.15 -1.01 18.42
N ALA A 36 40.07 -1.35 17.70
CA ALA A 36 40.06 -1.91 16.34
C ALA A 36 38.90 -2.89 16.17
N GLY A 37 37.91 -2.47 15.42
CA GLY A 37 36.82 -3.33 15.01
C GLY A 37 35.87 -2.56 14.13
N SER A 38 36.22 -2.43 12.86
CA SER A 38 35.25 -2.18 11.80
C SER A 38 34.16 -3.24 11.92
N GLU A 39 33.07 -2.91 12.61
CA GLU A 39 31.85 -3.67 12.49
C GLU A 39 31.31 -3.36 11.10
N ALA A 40 31.56 -4.31 10.20
CA ALA A 40 30.85 -4.44 8.95
C ALA A 40 29.35 -4.29 9.26
N VAL A 41 28.80 -3.11 8.95
CA VAL A 41 27.36 -2.88 8.91
C VAL A 41 26.80 -3.94 7.98
N ASN A 42 26.09 -4.88 8.57
CA ASN A 42 25.47 -6.02 7.91
C ASN A 42 24.54 -5.52 6.79
N THR A 43 25.07 -5.39 5.57
CA THR A 43 24.38 -4.78 4.42
C THR A 43 23.41 -5.76 3.74
N LEU A 44 23.24 -6.97 4.30
CA LEU A 44 22.45 -8.04 3.67
C LEU A 44 20.95 -8.00 4.04
N VAL A 45 20.56 -7.32 5.12
CA VAL A 45 19.13 -7.28 5.56
C VAL A 45 18.36 -6.11 4.94
N SER A 46 19.07 -5.04 4.56
CA SER A 46 18.45 -3.86 3.94
C SER A 46 17.94 -4.18 2.52
N GLY A 47 18.73 -4.91 1.73
CA GLY A 47 18.42 -5.17 0.31
C GLY A 47 17.14 -5.98 0.07
N SER A 48 16.81 -6.96 0.93
CA SER A 48 15.61 -7.78 0.76
C SER A 48 14.33 -7.00 1.06
N LYS A 49 14.29 -6.24 2.16
CA LYS A 49 13.11 -5.44 2.53
C LYS A 49 12.82 -4.36 1.47
N TYR A 50 13.84 -3.66 0.99
CA TYR A 50 13.66 -2.68 -0.09
C TYR A 50 13.22 -3.30 -1.41
N ARG A 51 13.74 -4.49 -1.77
CA ARG A 51 13.28 -5.23 -2.95
C ARG A 51 11.81 -5.61 -2.84
N ILE A 52 11.40 -6.16 -1.71
CA ILE A 52 10.02 -6.58 -1.46
C ILE A 52 9.03 -5.41 -1.61
N VAL A 53 9.36 -4.24 -1.06
CA VAL A 53 8.59 -3.00 -1.26
C VAL A 53 8.54 -2.61 -2.74
N THR A 54 9.65 -2.75 -3.47
CA THR A 54 9.70 -2.47 -4.92
C THR A 54 8.81 -3.44 -5.70
N ASP A 55 8.84 -4.74 -5.38
CA ASP A 55 8.04 -5.78 -6.04
C ASP A 55 6.53 -5.46 -5.95
N VAL A 56 6.01 -5.11 -4.77
CA VAL A 56 4.57 -4.78 -4.61
C VAL A 56 4.18 -3.47 -5.30
N MET A 57 5.08 -2.49 -5.37
CA MET A 57 4.85 -1.26 -6.15
C MET A 57 4.80 -1.56 -7.64
N GLU A 58 5.72 -2.38 -8.15
CA GLU A 58 5.74 -2.79 -9.55
C GLU A 58 4.48 -3.59 -9.95
N LEU A 59 3.93 -4.40 -9.04
CA LEU A 59 2.65 -5.09 -9.25
C LEU A 59 1.50 -4.10 -9.38
N ARG A 60 1.39 -3.15 -8.43
CA ARG A 60 0.38 -2.08 -8.47
C ARG A 60 0.46 -1.27 -9.75
N ASP A 61 1.66 -0.84 -10.15
CA ASP A 61 1.89 -0.08 -11.37
C ASP A 61 1.54 -0.89 -12.63
N SER A 62 1.76 -2.21 -12.61
CA SER A 62 1.38 -3.10 -13.71
C SER A 62 -0.14 -3.22 -13.85
N VAL A 63 -0.87 -3.29 -12.73
CA VAL A 63 -2.35 -3.31 -12.72
C VAL A 63 -2.89 -1.96 -13.20
N GLU A 64 -2.40 -0.84 -12.67
CA GLU A 64 -2.78 0.49 -13.15
C GLU A 64 -2.48 0.65 -14.64
N GLY A 65 -1.34 0.17 -15.11
CA GLY A 65 -0.95 0.26 -16.52
C GLY A 65 -1.88 -0.45 -17.50
N ILE A 66 -2.53 -1.55 -17.09
CA ILE A 66 -3.49 -2.27 -17.96
C ILE A 66 -4.92 -1.74 -17.86
N LEU A 67 -5.29 -1.13 -16.73
CA LEU A 67 -6.64 -0.59 -16.50
C LEU A 67 -6.74 0.90 -16.86
N LEU A 68 -5.62 1.62 -16.83
CA LEU A 68 -5.51 3.03 -17.20
C LEU A 68 -6.53 3.88 -16.43
N GLN A 69 -7.46 4.52 -17.14
CA GLN A 69 -8.51 5.36 -16.59
C GLN A 69 -9.55 4.60 -15.74
N ASP A 70 -9.56 3.27 -15.83
CA ASP A 70 -10.46 2.40 -15.07
C ASP A 70 -9.78 1.87 -13.79
N TYR A 71 -8.53 2.26 -13.50
CA TYR A 71 -7.94 2.09 -12.17
C TYR A 71 -8.40 3.22 -11.24
N TRP A 72 -9.35 2.91 -10.35
CA TRP A 72 -9.99 3.89 -9.47
C TRP A 72 -9.48 3.98 -8.02
N PRO A 73 -8.75 2.99 -7.45
CA PRO A 73 -8.09 3.20 -6.17
C PRO A 73 -7.13 4.40 -6.23
N ASP A 74 -7.28 5.33 -5.28
CA ASP A 74 -6.55 6.61 -5.29
C ASP A 74 -5.93 6.96 -3.94
N THR A 75 -6.13 6.09 -2.95
CA THR A 75 -5.79 6.35 -1.56
C THR A 75 -5.18 5.13 -0.92
N MET A 76 -3.96 5.29 -0.40
CA MET A 76 -3.29 4.27 0.41
C MET A 76 -3.89 4.18 1.81
N LEU A 77 -4.06 2.96 2.31
CA LEU A 77 -4.25 2.69 3.73
C LEU A 77 -2.92 2.81 4.46
N THR A 78 -2.98 3.38 5.65
CA THR A 78 -1.91 3.23 6.64
C THR A 78 -1.87 1.80 7.18
N GLU A 79 -0.76 1.42 7.81
CA GLU A 79 -0.63 0.12 8.48
C GLU A 79 -1.68 -0.07 9.58
N GLU A 80 -1.94 0.98 10.36
CA GLU A 80 -2.97 0.98 11.40
C GLU A 80 -4.36 0.71 10.80
N GLU A 81 -4.76 1.46 9.77
CA GLU A 81 -6.04 1.25 9.11
C GLU A 81 -6.15 -0.13 8.43
N PHE A 82 -5.07 -0.64 7.86
CA PHE A 82 -5.03 -1.96 7.25
C PHE A 82 -5.26 -3.05 8.29
N ALA A 83 -4.58 -2.98 9.43
CA ALA A 83 -4.73 -3.93 10.53
C ALA A 83 -6.13 -3.84 11.17
N GLU A 84 -6.66 -2.64 11.38
CA GLU A 84 -8.00 -2.44 11.94
C GLU A 84 -9.10 -3.01 11.04
N ARG A 85 -8.96 -2.88 9.71
CA ARG A 85 -9.97 -3.33 8.75
C ARG A 85 -9.91 -4.83 8.50
N THR A 86 -8.71 -5.39 8.37
CA THR A 86 -8.51 -6.77 7.90
C THR A 86 -8.15 -7.75 9.00
N GLY A 87 -7.64 -7.28 10.15
CA GLY A 87 -7.07 -8.12 11.19
C GLY A 87 -5.64 -8.58 10.93
N ILE A 88 -5.06 -8.25 9.76
CA ILE A 88 -3.69 -8.64 9.39
C ILE A 88 -2.70 -7.69 10.07
N SER A 89 -1.82 -8.25 10.91
CA SER A 89 -0.81 -7.47 11.64
C SER A 89 0.55 -7.46 10.94
N GLU A 90 1.41 -6.49 11.28
CA GLU A 90 2.80 -6.38 10.78
C GLU A 90 3.62 -7.66 10.96
N SER A 91 3.27 -8.47 11.97
CA SER A 91 3.97 -9.74 12.22
C SER A 91 3.77 -10.78 11.12
N MET A 92 2.75 -10.64 10.26
CA MET A 92 2.33 -11.65 9.28
C MET A 92 2.89 -11.44 7.87
N TYR A 93 3.47 -10.27 7.57
CA TYR A 93 3.95 -9.94 6.22
C TYR A 93 5.36 -9.35 6.23
N ASP A 94 6.03 -9.41 5.08
CA ASP A 94 7.27 -8.67 4.84
C ASP A 94 7.01 -7.25 4.32
N CYS A 95 5.99 -7.10 3.47
CA CYS A 95 5.39 -5.81 3.13
C CYS A 95 3.94 -5.97 2.68
N PHE A 96 3.24 -4.85 2.59
CA PHE A 96 1.94 -4.76 1.93
C PHE A 96 1.82 -3.44 1.16
N LEU A 97 0.88 -3.41 0.23
CA LEU A 97 0.32 -2.22 -0.39
C LEU A 97 -1.19 -2.39 -0.38
N ALA A 98 -1.93 -1.39 0.11
CA ALA A 98 -3.38 -1.43 0.11
C ALA A 98 -3.91 -0.08 -0.31
N GLU A 99 -4.59 -0.03 -1.45
CA GLU A 99 -5.22 1.17 -1.98
C GLU A 99 -6.73 0.97 -2.10
N TYR A 100 -7.48 2.02 -1.78
CA TYR A 100 -8.93 2.05 -1.93
C TYR A 100 -9.36 3.33 -2.63
N GLN A 101 -10.54 3.28 -3.23
CA GLN A 101 -11.22 4.44 -3.78
C GLN A 101 -11.81 5.27 -2.63
N ARG A 102 -11.29 6.47 -2.37
CA ARG A 102 -11.82 7.34 -1.31
C ARG A 102 -13.16 7.99 -1.69
N SER A 103 -13.42 8.19 -2.98
CA SER A 103 -14.66 8.84 -3.43
C SER A 103 -15.88 7.95 -3.18
N GLU A 104 -17.03 8.56 -2.88
CA GLU A 104 -18.34 7.89 -2.75
C GLU A 104 -18.86 7.24 -4.06
N ALA A 105 -18.09 7.27 -5.15
CA ALA A 105 -18.49 6.74 -6.45
C ALA A 105 -18.33 5.21 -6.57
N GLY A 106 -17.76 4.55 -5.56
CA GLY A 106 -17.60 3.11 -5.55
C GLY A 106 -16.73 2.62 -4.41
N VAL A 107 -16.39 1.35 -4.49
CA VAL A 107 -15.63 0.60 -3.47
C VAL A 107 -14.38 -0.03 -4.05
N ASP A 108 -13.85 0.46 -5.17
CA ASP A 108 -12.71 -0.18 -5.82
C ASP A 108 -11.49 -0.24 -4.87
N MET A 109 -10.83 -1.40 -4.81
CA MET A 109 -9.76 -1.68 -3.87
C MET A 109 -8.76 -2.69 -4.44
N LEU A 110 -7.49 -2.45 -4.17
CA LEU A 110 -6.39 -3.38 -4.43
C LEU A 110 -5.59 -3.56 -3.15
N ILE A 111 -5.45 -4.80 -2.67
CA ILE A 111 -4.57 -5.15 -1.55
C ILE A 111 -3.57 -6.20 -2.04
N LEU A 112 -2.30 -5.91 -1.86
CA LEU A 112 -1.18 -6.79 -2.18
C LEU A 112 -0.40 -7.03 -0.90
N VAL A 113 -0.39 -8.27 -0.42
CA VAL A 113 0.37 -8.64 0.78
C VAL A 113 1.44 -9.64 0.38
N LYS A 114 2.72 -9.31 0.60
CA LYS A 114 3.77 -10.34 0.57
C LYS A 114 3.85 -10.93 1.97
N ALA A 115 3.08 -11.98 2.19
CA ALA A 115 2.99 -12.67 3.47
C ALA A 115 4.32 -13.37 3.79
N LYS A 116 4.59 -13.54 5.08
CA LYS A 116 5.61 -14.49 5.52
C LYS A 116 5.10 -15.89 5.23
N GLU A 117 6.02 -16.81 4.91
CA GLU A 117 5.70 -18.17 4.46
C GLU A 117 4.71 -18.90 5.39
N ASP A 118 4.91 -18.81 6.71
CA ASP A 118 4.04 -19.45 7.71
C ASP A 118 2.66 -18.79 7.87
N TYR A 119 2.42 -17.63 7.25
CA TYR A 119 1.20 -16.82 7.41
C TYR A 119 0.39 -16.65 6.13
N VAL A 120 0.79 -17.29 5.02
CA VAL A 120 0.10 -17.15 3.73
C VAL A 120 -1.38 -17.53 3.83
N GLU A 121 -1.69 -18.70 4.41
CA GLU A 121 -3.06 -19.19 4.59
C GLU A 121 -3.88 -18.31 5.56
N ASP A 122 -3.24 -17.81 6.62
CA ASP A 122 -3.88 -16.90 7.57
C ASP A 122 -4.26 -15.57 6.89
N VAL A 123 -3.34 -14.99 6.11
CA VAL A 123 -3.58 -13.74 5.37
C VAL A 123 -4.71 -13.93 4.35
N GLU A 124 -4.72 -15.04 3.61
CA GLU A 124 -5.82 -15.38 2.70
C GLU A 124 -7.16 -15.49 3.45
N THR A 125 -7.16 -16.12 4.61
CA THR A 125 -8.36 -16.24 5.46
C THR A 125 -8.86 -14.87 5.92
N TYR A 126 -7.98 -14.02 6.44
CA TYR A 126 -8.35 -12.66 6.87
C TYR A 126 -8.92 -11.81 5.73
N LEU A 127 -8.37 -11.92 4.53
CA LEU A 127 -8.88 -11.19 3.36
C LEU A 127 -10.24 -11.72 2.89
N ASN A 128 -10.48 -13.04 2.98
CA ASN A 128 -11.80 -13.60 2.74
C ASN A 128 -12.82 -13.15 3.79
N ASP A 129 -12.44 -13.16 5.08
CA ASP A 129 -13.30 -12.66 6.17
C ASP A 129 -13.63 -11.18 5.99
N TYR A 130 -12.64 -10.38 5.57
CA TYR A 130 -12.84 -8.97 5.24
C TYR A 130 -13.82 -8.79 4.07
N ARG A 131 -13.74 -9.63 3.02
CA ARG A 131 -14.73 -9.63 1.92
C ARG A 131 -16.15 -9.87 2.45
N GLU A 132 -16.33 -10.84 3.33
CA GLU A 132 -17.64 -11.14 3.91
C GLU A 132 -18.18 -9.97 4.74
N VAL A 133 -17.32 -9.27 5.49
CA VAL A 133 -17.70 -8.03 6.18
C VAL A 133 -18.17 -6.97 5.19
N LEU A 134 -17.45 -6.77 4.08
CA LEU A 134 -17.84 -5.82 3.04
C LEU A 134 -19.18 -6.20 2.39
N LEU A 135 -19.41 -7.47 2.05
CA LEU A 135 -20.69 -7.93 1.49
C LEU A 135 -21.87 -7.60 2.41
N ASN A 136 -21.69 -7.75 3.72
CA ASN A 136 -22.71 -7.39 4.70
C ASN A 136 -22.94 -5.88 4.80
N ILE A 137 -21.87 -5.07 4.77
CA ILE A 137 -21.96 -3.60 4.83
C ILE A 137 -22.69 -3.04 3.60
N TYR A 138 -22.42 -3.60 2.43
CA TYR A 138 -22.91 -3.09 1.14
C TYR A 138 -24.11 -3.86 0.57
N GLU A 139 -24.77 -4.74 1.35
CA GLU A 139 -25.89 -5.59 0.91
C GLU A 139 -27.04 -4.83 0.22
N LYS A 140 -27.18 -3.52 0.48
CA LYS A 140 -28.25 -2.65 -0.05
C LYS A 140 -27.81 -1.74 -1.19
N GLN A 141 -26.57 -1.88 -1.66
CA GLN A 141 -25.96 -1.05 -2.69
C GLN A 141 -25.61 -1.94 -3.89
N PRO A 142 -26.53 -2.18 -4.85
CA PRO A 142 -26.38 -3.26 -5.83
C PRO A 142 -25.12 -3.21 -6.69
N MET A 143 -24.60 -2.01 -6.99
CA MET A 143 -23.37 -1.84 -7.75
C MET A 143 -22.14 -2.19 -6.91
N ASP A 144 -22.06 -1.69 -5.68
CA ASP A 144 -20.95 -1.98 -4.77
C ASP A 144 -20.97 -3.44 -4.34
N GLU A 145 -22.14 -3.98 -4.01
CA GLU A 145 -22.32 -5.41 -3.74
C GLU A 145 -21.84 -6.27 -4.92
N ALA A 146 -22.15 -5.89 -6.16
CA ALA A 146 -21.69 -6.61 -7.34
C ALA A 146 -20.16 -6.59 -7.48
N LYS A 147 -19.51 -5.45 -7.22
CA LYS A 147 -18.04 -5.32 -7.22
C LYS A 147 -17.39 -6.19 -6.14
N ILE A 148 -17.90 -6.14 -4.91
CA ILE A 148 -17.39 -6.92 -3.79
C ILE A 148 -17.62 -8.41 -4.04
N PHE A 149 -18.79 -8.79 -4.53
CA PHE A 149 -19.09 -10.19 -4.87
C PHE A 149 -18.19 -10.71 -6.00
N ALA A 150 -17.84 -9.87 -6.96
CA ALA A 150 -16.93 -10.19 -8.04
C ALA A 150 -15.45 -10.20 -7.62
N SER A 151 -15.12 -9.70 -6.42
CA SER A 151 -13.73 -9.62 -5.96
C SER A 151 -13.07 -10.99 -5.88
N ARG A 152 -11.76 -11.00 -6.07
CA ARG A 152 -10.93 -12.21 -6.04
C ARG A 152 -9.84 -12.06 -5.00
N ILE A 153 -9.61 -13.14 -4.25
CA ILE A 153 -8.43 -13.32 -3.42
C ILE A 153 -7.65 -14.45 -4.10
N GLU A 154 -6.41 -14.18 -4.47
CA GLU A 154 -5.54 -15.14 -5.15
C GLU A 154 -4.18 -15.22 -4.44
N THR A 155 -3.71 -16.44 -4.22
CA THR A 155 -2.43 -16.72 -3.55
C THR A 155 -1.41 -17.19 -4.58
N ILE A 156 -0.36 -16.41 -4.80
CA ILE A 156 0.69 -16.64 -5.81
C ILE A 156 2.05 -16.66 -5.09
N GLY A 157 2.53 -17.86 -4.79
CA GLY A 157 3.69 -18.03 -3.89
C GLY A 157 3.38 -17.44 -2.51
N ASN A 158 4.20 -16.49 -2.06
CA ASN A 158 3.97 -15.77 -0.80
C ASN A 158 3.14 -14.49 -0.96
N TYR A 159 2.65 -14.18 -2.16
CA TYR A 159 1.79 -13.02 -2.39
C TYR A 159 0.33 -13.42 -2.26
N VAL A 160 -0.42 -12.68 -1.45
CA VAL A 160 -1.88 -12.79 -1.36
C VAL A 160 -2.48 -11.48 -1.89
N CYS A 161 -3.22 -11.59 -2.97
CA CYS A 161 -3.75 -10.48 -3.74
C CYS A 161 -5.26 -10.41 -3.60
N PHE A 162 -5.79 -9.34 -3.02
CA PHE A 162 -7.22 -9.01 -3.03
C PHE A 162 -7.49 -7.98 -4.13
N VAL A 163 -8.32 -8.35 -5.10
CA VAL A 163 -8.66 -7.52 -6.26
C VAL A 163 -10.17 -7.31 -6.29
N GLN A 164 -10.60 -6.07 -6.03
CA GLN A 164 -11.99 -5.63 -6.09
C GLN A 164 -12.07 -4.41 -7.00
N LEU A 165 -12.09 -4.63 -8.29
CA LEU A 165 -12.07 -3.59 -9.32
C LEU A 165 -13.31 -3.72 -10.20
N GLY A 166 -13.76 -2.58 -10.71
CA GLY A 166 -14.90 -2.53 -11.62
C GLY A 166 -15.18 -1.16 -12.21
N ALA A 167 -14.51 -0.10 -11.74
CA ALA A 167 -14.64 1.26 -12.24
C ALA A 167 -16.10 1.70 -12.35
N ASN A 168 -16.50 2.30 -13.47
CA ASN A 168 -17.88 2.70 -13.70
C ASN A 168 -18.70 1.56 -14.30
N ILE A 169 -19.66 1.02 -13.54
CA ILE A 169 -20.64 0.02 -14.01
C ILE A 169 -22.07 0.57 -14.03
N SER A 170 -22.26 1.89 -13.95
CA SER A 170 -23.59 2.50 -13.86
C SER A 170 -24.44 2.30 -15.11
N ASP A 171 -23.82 2.09 -16.27
CA ASP A 171 -24.45 1.75 -17.54
C ASP A 171 -25.04 0.33 -17.55
N LEU A 172 -24.54 -0.56 -16.70
CA LEU A 172 -25.00 -1.95 -16.57
C LEU A 172 -26.17 -2.11 -15.60
N LYS A 173 -26.60 -1.04 -14.91
CA LYS A 173 -27.67 -1.08 -13.91
C LYS A 173 -28.96 -1.70 -14.43
N ASP A 174 -29.35 -1.36 -15.67
CA ASP A 174 -30.57 -1.87 -16.30
C ASP A 174 -30.39 -3.29 -16.87
N SER A 175 -29.14 -3.75 -17.05
CA SER A 175 -28.80 -5.12 -17.48
C SER A 175 -28.86 -6.14 -16.34
N GLY A 176 -28.86 -5.66 -15.09
CA GLY A 176 -29.04 -6.49 -13.90
C GLY A 176 -27.72 -6.96 -13.26
N ARG A 177 -27.86 -7.64 -12.10
CA ARG A 177 -26.74 -8.03 -11.24
C ARG A 177 -25.73 -8.94 -11.92
N GLU A 178 -26.18 -9.94 -12.68
CA GLU A 178 -25.29 -10.92 -13.30
C GLU A 178 -24.29 -10.25 -14.25
N GLU A 179 -24.75 -9.29 -15.05
CA GLU A 179 -23.89 -8.56 -15.99
C GLU A 179 -22.91 -7.63 -15.27
N MET A 180 -23.35 -6.96 -14.20
CA MET A 180 -22.46 -6.15 -13.34
C MET A 180 -21.34 -7.00 -12.73
N VAL A 181 -21.70 -8.17 -12.15
CA VAL A 181 -20.73 -9.10 -11.57
C VAL A 181 -19.77 -9.61 -12.63
N ARG A 182 -20.29 -10.04 -13.79
CA ARG A 182 -19.48 -10.55 -14.90
C ARG A 182 -18.45 -9.52 -15.36
N ARG A 183 -18.84 -8.25 -15.52
CA ARG A 183 -17.90 -7.18 -15.90
C ARG A 183 -16.79 -7.02 -14.86
N CYS A 184 -17.13 -6.98 -13.58
CA CYS A 184 -16.14 -6.81 -12.52
C CYS A 184 -15.21 -8.04 -12.43
N GLN A 185 -15.72 -9.25 -12.64
CA GLN A 185 -14.89 -10.47 -12.70
C GLN A 185 -13.88 -10.43 -13.85
N GLU A 186 -14.28 -9.96 -15.03
CA GLU A 186 -13.37 -9.80 -16.17
C GLU A 186 -12.22 -8.85 -15.86
N GLU A 187 -12.50 -7.72 -15.20
CA GLU A 187 -11.47 -6.76 -14.80
C GLU A 187 -10.55 -7.31 -13.70
N ASN A 188 -11.11 -8.01 -12.71
CA ASN A 188 -10.32 -8.65 -11.65
C ASN A 188 -9.40 -9.75 -12.21
N GLU A 189 -9.89 -10.56 -13.15
CA GLU A 189 -9.08 -11.62 -13.79
C GLU A 189 -7.93 -11.00 -14.60
N ARG A 190 -8.18 -9.92 -15.35
CA ARG A 190 -7.12 -9.22 -16.09
C ARG A 190 -5.99 -8.73 -15.17
N ALA A 191 -6.35 -8.23 -13.99
CA ALA A 191 -5.38 -7.78 -12.99
C ALA A 191 -4.61 -8.96 -12.39
N ILE A 192 -5.28 -10.05 -12.02
CA ILE A 192 -4.65 -11.27 -11.48
C ILE A 192 -3.69 -11.88 -12.50
N ASP A 193 -4.13 -12.09 -13.73
CA ASP A 193 -3.31 -12.62 -14.84
C ASP A 193 -2.03 -11.80 -15.04
N MET A 194 -2.10 -10.48 -14.89
CA MET A 194 -0.93 -9.61 -14.96
C MET A 194 0.01 -9.82 -13.78
N MET A 195 -0.54 -9.88 -12.56
CA MET A 195 0.26 -10.09 -11.35
C MET A 195 0.91 -11.47 -11.32
N GLU A 196 0.22 -12.54 -11.72
CA GLU A 196 0.80 -13.88 -11.83
C GLU A 196 2.04 -13.89 -12.74
N ARG A 197 1.91 -13.32 -13.94
CA ARG A 197 3.04 -13.21 -14.88
C ARG A 197 4.19 -12.39 -14.31
N LYS A 198 3.88 -11.32 -13.59
CA LYS A 198 4.88 -10.41 -13.01
C LYS A 198 5.59 -11.05 -11.81
N ILE A 199 4.86 -11.76 -10.94
CA ILE A 199 5.41 -12.46 -9.78
C ILE A 199 6.35 -13.59 -10.23
N ALA A 200 6.00 -14.34 -11.28
CA ALA A 200 6.88 -15.35 -11.84
C ALA A 200 8.26 -14.79 -12.24
N LEU A 201 8.31 -13.54 -12.71
CA LEU A 201 9.57 -12.86 -13.06
C LEU A 201 10.40 -12.39 -11.85
N PHE A 202 9.82 -12.33 -10.64
CA PHE A 202 10.56 -12.00 -9.42
C PHE A 202 11.27 -13.22 -8.82
N GLU A 203 10.83 -14.42 -9.20
CA GLU A 203 11.34 -15.70 -8.69
C GLU A 203 12.41 -16.32 -9.60
N ASP A 204 12.53 -15.85 -10.84
CA ASP A 204 13.57 -16.18 -11.84
C ASP A 204 14.89 -15.41 -11.63
#